data_AF-A0A943BLI5-F1
#
_entry.id   AF-A0A943BLI5-F1
#
_cell.length_a   1.000
_cell.length_b   1.000
_cell.length_c   1.000
_cell.angle_alpha   90.00
_cell.angle_beta   90.00
_cell.angle_gamma   90.00
#
_symmetry.space_group_name_H-M   'P 1'
#
loop_
_entity.id
_entity.type
_entity.pdbx_description
1 polymer ?
#
loop_
_entity_poly.entity_id
_entity_poly.type
_entity_poly.pdbx_seq_one_letter_code
_entity_poly.pdbx_strand_id
1 'polypeptide(L)'
;MGKKHKMTPEEARDLFAELDASGVLDPDDAPGCEQFSRGIFGSRRAKKRAAKKEAQRAAIDPLSDDDPSGSQVSKTISRTAVLVIMGVFVFVLGMQIVYGVSRRLNTANLSDRANAETVSHAMDSGVEWGNGFTQFPREFTVNEASEKTGTIEVSVVDSDSRNELELLSNSQIQASALATNALLNEKINRVVYNVYALVDDSGAFQHDSLFGFLPARGARRAMLTFVWTKTQSATPSNIDWELKIIGMDDDLAEAIQKQVNSVSSLAEDPGATQAEIDEDLRMREEEAALFSE
;
A
#
# COMPACT_ATOMS: atom_id res chain seq x y z
N MET A 1 -17.89 -20.65 -59.79
CA MET A 1 -16.69 -19.90 -60.24
C MET A 1 -17.11 -18.51 -60.65
N GLY A 2 -16.85 -17.49 -59.83
CA GLY A 2 -17.22 -16.11 -60.13
C GLY A 2 -16.27 -15.49 -61.14
N LYS A 3 -16.80 -14.98 -62.25
CA LYS A 3 -16.03 -14.24 -63.26
C LYS A 3 -15.52 -12.95 -62.61
N LYS A 4 -14.20 -12.82 -62.44
CA LYS A 4 -13.56 -11.56 -62.03
C LYS A 4 -13.58 -10.61 -63.23
N HIS A 5 -14.49 -9.65 -63.22
CA HIS A 5 -14.46 -8.53 -64.14
C HIS A 5 -13.27 -7.64 -63.76
N LYS A 6 -12.30 -7.50 -64.66
CA LYS A 6 -11.14 -6.62 -64.45
C LYS A 6 -11.52 -5.25 -65.00
N MET A 7 -11.73 -4.28 -64.10
CA MET A 7 -11.93 -2.87 -64.44
C MET A 7 -10.76 -2.35 -65.28
N THR A 8 -11.10 -1.56 -66.29
CA THR A 8 -10.11 -0.90 -67.14
C THR A 8 -9.55 0.36 -66.46
N PRO A 9 -8.33 0.82 -66.82
CA PRO A 9 -7.70 1.98 -66.16
C PRO A 9 -8.48 3.29 -66.30
N GLU A 10 -9.32 3.40 -67.32
CA GLU A 10 -10.17 4.58 -67.56
C GLU A 10 -11.41 4.54 -66.64
N GLU A 11 -12.04 3.38 -66.40
CA GLU A 11 -13.16 3.23 -65.44
C GLU A 11 -12.74 3.50 -63.99
N ALA A 12 -11.49 3.21 -63.64
CA ALA A 12 -10.96 3.57 -62.32
C ALA A 12 -10.79 5.09 -62.17
N ARG A 13 -10.38 5.79 -63.23
CA ARG A 13 -10.17 7.24 -63.19
C ARG A 13 -11.46 8.02 -63.05
N ASP A 14 -12.54 7.58 -63.71
CA ASP A 14 -13.84 8.23 -63.57
C ASP A 14 -14.44 8.07 -62.16
N LEU A 15 -14.23 6.93 -61.50
CA LEU A 15 -14.66 6.72 -60.11
C LEU A 15 -13.86 7.52 -59.07
N PHE A 16 -12.63 7.93 -59.39
CA PHE A 16 -11.80 8.78 -58.52
C PHE A 16 -11.88 10.27 -58.87
N ALA A 17 -12.44 10.63 -60.03
CA ALA A 17 -12.73 12.02 -60.38
C ALA A 17 -13.98 12.56 -59.67
N GLU A 18 -14.84 11.68 -59.15
CA GLU A 18 -16.07 11.99 -58.39
C GLU A 18 -15.83 12.14 -56.87
N LEU A 19 -14.56 12.24 -56.45
CA LEU A 19 -14.15 12.42 -55.05
C LEU A 19 -13.74 13.88 -54.79
N ASP A 20 -14.52 14.63 -54.00
CA ASP A 20 -14.11 15.96 -53.51
C ASP A 20 -12.94 15.85 -52.50
N ALA A 21 -12.20 16.94 -52.30
CA ALA A 21 -10.97 17.06 -51.49
C ALA A 21 -11.10 16.68 -50.00
N SER A 22 -12.29 16.25 -49.55
CA SER A 22 -12.55 15.69 -48.22
C SER A 22 -12.61 14.15 -48.18
N GLY A 23 -12.53 13.47 -49.32
CA GLY A 23 -12.46 11.99 -49.40
C GLY A 23 -13.75 11.25 -49.06
N VAL A 24 -14.90 11.93 -49.08
CA VAL A 24 -16.23 11.35 -48.84
C VAL A 24 -17.10 11.53 -50.09
N LEU A 25 -17.71 10.44 -50.55
CA LEU A 25 -18.69 10.43 -51.64
C LEU A 25 -19.95 11.21 -51.21
N ASP A 26 -20.33 12.25 -51.95
CA ASP A 26 -21.62 12.93 -51.77
C ASP A 26 -22.70 12.08 -52.44
N PRO A 27 -23.65 11.47 -51.69
CA PRO A 27 -24.61 10.52 -52.24
C PRO A 27 -25.68 11.15 -53.16
N ASP A 28 -25.64 12.47 -53.36
CA ASP A 28 -26.60 13.22 -54.19
C ASP A 28 -26.10 13.53 -55.61
N ASP A 29 -24.83 13.22 -55.96
CA ASP A 29 -24.24 13.49 -57.30
C ASP A 29 -24.28 12.28 -58.27
N ALA A 30 -25.04 11.23 -57.97
CA ALA A 30 -25.23 10.12 -58.91
C ALA A 30 -25.93 10.61 -60.21
N PRO A 31 -25.33 10.41 -61.41
CA PRO A 31 -25.94 10.82 -62.68
C PRO A 31 -27.05 9.84 -63.04
N GLY A 32 -28.25 10.07 -62.52
CA GLY A 32 -29.31 9.08 -62.64
C GLY A 32 -30.69 9.51 -62.17
N CYS A 33 -31.08 10.79 -62.32
CA CYS A 33 -32.51 11.17 -62.31
C CYS A 33 -32.79 12.57 -62.88
N GLU A 34 -32.08 12.99 -63.94
CA GLU A 34 -32.49 14.18 -64.70
C GLU A 34 -33.61 13.83 -65.69
N GLN A 35 -34.81 13.52 -65.21
CA GLN A 35 -35.98 13.62 -66.10
C GLN A 35 -37.36 13.80 -65.46
N PHE A 36 -37.48 14.05 -64.15
CA PHE A 36 -38.81 14.16 -63.56
C PHE A 36 -38.94 15.20 -62.43
N SER A 37 -38.71 16.48 -62.75
CA SER A 37 -39.56 17.59 -62.26
C SER A 37 -38.94 18.95 -62.61
N ARG A 38 -39.03 19.36 -63.87
CA ARG A 38 -38.84 20.77 -64.25
C ARG A 38 -40.11 21.53 -63.90
N GLY A 39 -40.34 21.73 -62.60
CA GLY A 39 -41.49 22.46 -62.05
C GLY A 39 -41.00 23.63 -61.20
N ILE A 40 -41.64 24.79 -61.38
CA ILE A 40 -41.38 26.11 -60.75
C ILE A 40 -41.29 26.07 -59.20
N PHE A 41 -41.59 24.94 -58.56
CA PHE A 41 -41.48 24.72 -57.11
C PHE A 41 -40.11 24.20 -56.61
N GLY A 42 -39.22 23.72 -57.49
CA GLY A 42 -37.90 23.19 -57.08
C GLY A 42 -36.92 24.27 -56.60
N SER A 43 -36.95 25.45 -57.23
CA SER A 43 -36.02 26.56 -56.96
C SER A 43 -36.22 27.20 -55.57
N ARG A 44 -37.45 27.19 -55.04
CA ARG A 44 -37.73 27.67 -53.67
C ARG A 44 -37.23 26.70 -52.60
N ARG A 45 -37.27 25.39 -52.86
CA ARG A 45 -36.80 24.36 -51.91
C ARG A 45 -35.27 24.30 -51.87
N ALA A 46 -34.60 24.49 -53.01
CA ALA A 46 -33.16 24.64 -53.11
C ALA A 46 -32.66 25.92 -52.38
N LYS A 47 -33.32 27.08 -52.59
CA LYS A 47 -32.98 28.31 -51.85
C LYS A 47 -33.20 28.20 -50.34
N LYS A 48 -34.27 27.52 -49.89
CA LYS A 48 -34.47 27.25 -48.45
C LYS A 48 -33.42 26.30 -47.86
N ARG A 49 -32.92 25.33 -48.64
CA ARG A 49 -31.86 24.39 -48.19
C ARG A 49 -30.48 25.07 -48.17
N ALA A 50 -30.18 25.92 -49.14
CA ALA A 50 -28.97 26.74 -49.14
C ALA A 50 -28.96 27.73 -47.97
N ALA A 51 -30.07 28.44 -47.71
CA ALA A 51 -30.21 29.33 -46.55
C ALA A 51 -30.15 28.58 -45.20
N LYS A 52 -30.60 27.31 -45.15
CA LYS A 52 -30.46 26.47 -43.95
C LYS A 52 -29.01 26.01 -43.75
N LYS A 53 -28.27 25.67 -44.82
CA LYS A 53 -26.83 25.36 -44.77
C LYS A 53 -26.00 26.59 -44.36
N GLU A 54 -26.36 27.77 -44.84
CA GLU A 54 -25.71 29.04 -44.48
C GLU A 54 -26.01 29.46 -43.05
N ALA A 55 -27.26 29.28 -42.57
CA ALA A 55 -27.61 29.47 -41.17
C ALA A 55 -26.95 28.44 -40.24
N GLN A 56 -26.72 27.21 -40.70
CA GLN A 56 -25.95 26.21 -39.95
C GLN A 56 -24.46 26.56 -39.88
N ARG A 57 -23.88 27.14 -40.94
CA ARG A 57 -22.50 27.64 -40.93
C ARG A 57 -22.35 28.91 -40.10
N ALA A 58 -23.36 29.79 -40.07
CA ALA A 58 -23.37 30.99 -39.24
C ALA A 58 -23.65 30.70 -37.76
N ALA A 59 -24.28 29.55 -37.44
CA ALA A 59 -24.48 29.08 -36.07
C ALA A 59 -23.24 28.39 -35.48
N ILE A 60 -22.22 28.11 -36.29
CA ILE A 60 -20.92 27.63 -35.83
C ILE A 60 -20.01 28.85 -35.77
N ASP A 61 -20.07 29.54 -34.64
CA ASP A 61 -19.14 30.62 -34.30
C ASP A 61 -17.78 29.99 -33.95
N PRO A 62 -16.72 30.22 -34.74
CA PRO A 62 -15.40 29.63 -34.52
C PRO A 62 -14.68 30.20 -33.27
N LEU A 63 -15.29 31.17 -32.57
CA LEU A 63 -14.80 31.72 -31.30
C LEU A 63 -15.73 31.38 -30.11
N SER A 64 -16.81 30.65 -30.32
CA SER A 64 -17.62 30.14 -29.21
C SER A 64 -17.02 28.86 -28.65
N ASP A 65 -16.80 28.86 -27.33
CA ASP A 65 -16.27 27.74 -26.53
C ASP A 65 -17.17 26.48 -26.52
N ASP A 66 -18.31 26.50 -27.22
CA ASP A 66 -19.27 25.40 -27.39
C ASP A 66 -19.13 24.74 -28.77
N ASP A 67 -17.91 24.35 -29.12
CA ASP A 67 -17.64 23.44 -30.25
C ASP A 67 -18.07 21.99 -29.89
N PRO A 68 -19.01 21.36 -30.63
CA PRO A 68 -19.35 19.95 -30.45
C PRO A 68 -18.22 18.99 -30.86
N SER A 69 -17.12 19.49 -31.43
CA SER A 69 -15.94 18.72 -31.83
C SER A 69 -14.91 18.63 -30.70
N GLY A 70 -15.21 17.82 -29.67
CA GLY A 70 -14.18 17.14 -28.86
C GLY A 70 -13.30 17.98 -27.92
N SER A 71 -13.34 19.32 -27.92
CA SER A 71 -12.47 20.16 -27.08
C SER A 71 -12.86 20.15 -25.58
N GLN A 72 -14.15 19.99 -25.29
CA GLN A 72 -14.68 19.81 -23.94
C GLN A 72 -14.35 18.41 -23.37
N VAL A 73 -14.00 17.44 -24.20
CA VAL A 73 -13.73 16.06 -23.74
C VAL A 73 -12.45 16.01 -22.92
N SER A 74 -11.40 16.75 -23.29
CA SER A 74 -10.15 16.82 -22.51
C SER A 74 -10.35 17.52 -21.15
N LYS A 75 -11.04 18.66 -21.12
CA LYS A 75 -11.36 19.38 -19.87
C LYS A 75 -12.33 18.59 -18.99
N THR A 76 -13.31 17.89 -19.56
CA THR A 76 -14.32 17.10 -18.83
C THR A 76 -13.74 15.79 -18.31
N ILE A 77 -12.91 15.08 -19.10
CA ILE A 77 -12.21 13.88 -18.64
C ILE A 77 -11.19 14.22 -17.56
N SER A 78 -10.41 15.30 -17.72
CA SER A 78 -9.47 15.76 -16.69
C SER A 78 -10.20 16.13 -15.39
N ARG A 79 -11.31 16.86 -15.47
CA ARG A 79 -12.10 17.25 -14.29
C ARG A 79 -12.78 16.07 -13.61
N THR A 80 -13.31 15.10 -14.37
CA THR A 80 -13.89 13.87 -13.82
C THR A 80 -12.81 12.98 -13.21
N ALA A 81 -11.63 12.84 -13.84
CA ALA A 81 -10.52 12.08 -13.30
C ALA A 81 -10.02 12.68 -11.98
N VAL A 82 -9.85 14.01 -11.90
CA VAL A 82 -9.47 14.69 -10.65
C VAL A 82 -10.54 14.50 -9.57
N LEU A 83 -11.83 14.56 -9.92
CA LEU A 83 -12.92 14.28 -8.97
C LEU A 83 -12.93 12.84 -8.48
N VAL A 84 -12.67 11.86 -9.35
CA VAL A 84 -12.57 10.46 -8.97
C VAL A 84 -11.36 10.23 -8.07
N ILE A 85 -10.21 10.81 -8.39
CA ILE A 85 -9.00 10.71 -7.55
C ILE A 85 -9.23 11.36 -6.19
N MET A 86 -9.82 12.57 -6.15
CA MET A 86 -10.21 13.22 -4.89
C MET A 86 -11.23 12.40 -4.11
N GLY A 87 -12.22 11.80 -4.79
CA GLY A 87 -13.22 10.95 -4.17
C GLY A 87 -12.61 9.69 -3.55
N VAL A 88 -11.73 9.00 -4.28
CA VAL A 88 -10.99 7.83 -3.77
C VAL A 88 -10.05 8.24 -2.63
N PHE A 89 -9.36 9.37 -2.75
CA PHE A 89 -8.45 9.86 -1.71
C PHE A 89 -9.21 10.18 -0.41
N VAL A 90 -10.32 10.92 -0.49
CA VAL A 90 -11.18 11.21 0.66
C VAL A 90 -11.80 9.93 1.22
N PHE A 91 -12.16 8.97 0.36
CA PHE A 91 -12.67 7.67 0.80
C PHE A 91 -11.62 6.86 1.55
N VAL A 92 -10.39 6.78 1.04
CA VAL A 92 -9.28 6.07 1.69
C VAL A 92 -8.90 6.76 3.01
N LEU A 93 -8.78 8.10 3.02
CA LEU A 93 -8.53 8.85 4.25
C LEU A 93 -9.67 8.68 5.27
N GLY A 94 -10.92 8.76 4.82
CA GLY A 94 -12.09 8.53 5.65
C GLY A 94 -12.09 7.12 6.24
N MET A 95 -11.81 6.10 5.43
CA MET A 95 -11.62 4.74 5.89
C MET A 95 -10.47 4.62 6.88
N GLN A 96 -9.32 5.25 6.64
CA GLN A 96 -8.18 5.22 7.57
C GLN A 96 -8.52 5.85 8.92
N ILE A 97 -9.25 6.97 8.95
CA ILE A 97 -9.71 7.60 10.19
C ILE A 97 -10.72 6.71 10.91
N VAL A 98 -11.71 6.16 10.19
CA VAL A 98 -12.71 5.26 10.77
C VAL A 98 -12.06 3.98 11.29
N TYR A 99 -11.14 3.38 10.54
CA TYR A 99 -10.40 2.19 10.95
C TYR A 99 -9.51 2.50 12.16
N GLY A 100 -8.84 3.67 12.16
CA GLY A 100 -8.03 4.12 13.29
C GLY A 100 -8.84 4.32 14.56
N VAL A 101 -9.98 5.03 14.48
CA VAL A 101 -10.86 5.31 15.63
C VAL A 101 -11.57 4.04 16.09
N SER A 102 -12.14 3.26 15.16
CA SER A 102 -12.78 1.98 15.48
C SER A 102 -11.80 1.01 16.11
N ARG A 103 -10.52 1.05 15.71
CA ARG A 103 -9.47 0.24 16.32
C ARG A 103 -9.15 0.67 17.75
N ARG A 104 -9.14 1.97 18.05
CA ARG A 104 -8.99 2.46 19.43
C ARG A 104 -10.17 2.03 20.31
N LEU A 105 -11.39 2.18 19.79
CA LEU A 105 -12.61 1.89 20.54
C LEU A 105 -12.86 0.40 20.77
N ASN A 106 -12.25 -0.47 19.96
CA ASN A 106 -12.35 -1.93 20.11
C ASN A 106 -11.14 -2.53 20.84
N THR A 107 -10.33 -1.71 21.50
CA THR A 107 -9.19 -2.22 22.28
C THR A 107 -9.68 -2.81 23.59
N ALA A 108 -9.27 -4.05 23.88
CA ALA A 108 -9.75 -4.78 25.04
C ALA A 108 -9.16 -4.22 26.33
N ASN A 109 -10.01 -3.91 27.30
CA ASN A 109 -9.57 -3.44 28.62
C ASN A 109 -9.27 -4.62 29.55
N LEU A 110 -8.02 -5.08 29.55
CA LEU A 110 -7.57 -6.18 30.42
C LEU A 110 -7.55 -5.81 31.91
N SER A 111 -7.58 -4.51 32.24
CA SER A 111 -7.57 -4.05 33.63
C SER A 111 -8.88 -4.36 34.37
N ASP A 112 -10.02 -4.41 33.65
CA ASP A 112 -11.33 -4.72 34.23
C ASP A 112 -11.64 -6.22 34.22
N ARG A 113 -11.33 -6.92 33.13
CA ARG A 113 -11.58 -8.36 32.96
C ARG A 113 -10.45 -9.05 32.22
N ALA A 114 -9.82 -10.02 32.86
CA ALA A 114 -8.68 -10.77 32.33
C ALA A 114 -8.99 -12.27 32.21
N ASN A 115 -9.96 -12.61 31.35
CA ASN A 115 -10.31 -13.98 31.01
C ASN A 115 -9.87 -14.33 29.58
N ALA A 116 -9.99 -15.60 29.19
CA ALA A 116 -9.56 -16.07 27.87
C ALA A 116 -10.20 -15.33 26.69
N GLU A 117 -11.47 -14.90 26.81
CA GLU A 117 -12.16 -14.16 25.76
C GLU A 117 -11.59 -12.74 25.62
N THR A 118 -11.44 -12.00 26.72
CA THR A 118 -10.87 -10.66 26.69
C THR A 118 -9.41 -10.67 26.25
N VAL A 119 -8.63 -11.66 26.71
CA VAL A 119 -7.23 -11.82 26.28
C VAL A 119 -7.16 -12.16 24.80
N SER A 120 -7.97 -13.09 24.29
CA SER A 120 -8.01 -13.38 22.84
C SER A 120 -8.36 -12.12 22.05
N HIS A 121 -9.35 -11.35 22.49
CA HIS A 121 -9.73 -10.11 21.84
C HIS A 121 -8.60 -9.06 21.88
N ALA A 122 -7.85 -8.99 22.99
CA ALA A 122 -6.68 -8.14 23.12
C ALA A 122 -5.55 -8.55 22.16
N MET A 123 -5.35 -9.86 21.97
CA MET A 123 -4.37 -10.40 21.02
C MET A 123 -4.78 -10.11 19.57
N ASP A 124 -6.06 -10.25 19.21
CA ASP A 124 -6.57 -9.98 17.86
C ASP A 124 -6.59 -8.48 17.50
N SER A 125 -7.02 -7.64 18.45
CA SER A 125 -7.24 -6.20 18.18
C SER A 125 -6.05 -5.31 18.55
N GLY A 126 -5.15 -5.83 19.39
CA GLY A 126 -4.07 -5.08 20.03
C GLY A 126 -4.47 -4.53 21.40
N VAL A 127 -3.48 -3.97 22.09
CA VAL A 127 -3.62 -3.32 23.41
C VAL A 127 -3.08 -1.91 23.38
N GLU A 128 -3.59 -1.05 24.27
CA GLU A 128 -3.09 0.31 24.43
C GLU A 128 -1.67 0.29 25.02
N TRP A 129 -0.78 1.11 24.46
CA TRP A 129 0.56 1.29 25.00
C TRP A 129 1.04 2.72 24.75
N GLY A 130 1.30 3.45 25.84
CA GLY A 130 1.68 4.86 25.78
C GLY A 130 0.59 5.73 25.13
N ASN A 131 0.92 6.37 24.00
CA ASN A 131 -0.01 7.17 23.20
C ASN A 131 -0.57 6.43 21.96
N GLY A 132 -0.26 5.14 21.83
CA GLY A 132 -0.56 4.30 20.68
C GLY A 132 -1.09 2.91 21.06
N PHE A 133 -0.88 1.96 20.16
CA PHE A 133 -1.35 0.58 20.29
C PHE A 133 -0.26 -0.39 19.86
N THR A 134 -0.16 -1.50 20.57
CA THR A 134 0.72 -2.59 20.22
C THR A 134 -0.10 -3.72 19.62
N GLN A 135 0.33 -4.21 18.46
CA GLN A 135 -0.29 -5.34 17.77
C GLN A 135 0.51 -6.61 18.06
N PHE A 136 -0.18 -7.74 18.03
CA PHE A 136 0.42 -9.05 18.25
C PHE A 136 0.48 -9.86 16.95
N PRO A 137 1.32 -10.90 16.90
CA PRO A 137 1.36 -11.81 15.78
C PRO A 137 -0.01 -12.46 15.53
N ARG A 138 -0.34 -12.67 14.26
CA ARG A 138 -1.63 -13.22 13.83
C ARG A 138 -1.88 -14.64 14.33
N GLU A 139 -0.82 -15.41 14.49
CA GLU A 139 -0.89 -16.78 14.99
C GLU A 139 -0.53 -16.79 16.48
N PHE A 140 -1.53 -17.00 17.33
CA PHE A 140 -1.35 -17.09 18.77
C PHE A 140 -2.26 -18.16 19.37
N THR A 141 -1.99 -18.49 20.62
CA THR A 141 -2.80 -19.40 21.44
C THR A 141 -2.82 -18.86 22.86
N VAL A 142 -4.01 -18.68 23.42
CA VAL A 142 -4.18 -18.37 24.84
C VAL A 142 -4.12 -19.69 25.60
N ASN A 143 -3.01 -19.95 26.28
CA ASN A 143 -2.79 -21.17 27.05
C ASN A 143 -3.54 -21.11 28.39
N GLU A 144 -3.46 -19.96 29.06
CA GLU A 144 -4.17 -19.70 30.30
C GLU A 144 -4.59 -18.23 30.37
N ALA A 145 -5.78 -17.94 30.87
CA ALA A 145 -6.20 -16.58 31.18
C ALA A 145 -7.33 -16.65 32.21
N SER A 146 -6.95 -16.52 33.47
CA SER A 146 -7.87 -16.73 34.59
C SER A 146 -7.55 -15.83 35.77
N GLU A 147 -8.52 -14.99 36.12
CA GLU A 147 -8.48 -14.17 37.34
C GLU A 147 -8.48 -15.00 38.63
N LYS A 148 -8.87 -16.28 38.55
CA LYS A 148 -8.88 -17.17 39.72
C LYS A 148 -7.47 -17.69 40.04
N THR A 149 -6.68 -17.99 39.02
CA THR A 149 -5.28 -18.41 39.17
C THR A 149 -4.33 -17.22 39.17
N GLY A 150 -4.81 -16.06 38.73
CA GLY A 150 -4.05 -14.82 38.60
C GLY A 150 -3.03 -14.84 37.47
N THR A 151 -3.11 -15.84 36.60
CA THR A 151 -2.13 -16.08 35.54
C THR A 151 -2.74 -15.88 34.17
N ILE A 152 -1.99 -15.21 33.31
CA ILE A 152 -2.21 -15.16 31.86
C ILE A 152 -0.98 -15.77 31.21
N GLU A 153 -1.18 -16.74 30.34
CA GLU A 153 -0.16 -17.34 29.50
C GLU A 153 -0.62 -17.35 28.05
N VAL A 154 0.19 -16.75 27.19
CA VAL A 154 -0.06 -16.67 25.75
C VAL A 154 1.17 -17.13 25.00
N SER A 155 0.96 -17.95 23.98
CA SER A 155 1.98 -18.37 23.03
C SER A 155 1.73 -17.71 21.70
N VAL A 156 2.74 -17.05 21.13
CA VAL A 156 2.68 -16.42 19.81
C VAL A 156 3.66 -17.06 18.86
N VAL A 157 3.32 -17.08 17.58
CA VAL A 157 4.22 -17.48 16.50
C VAL A 157 4.57 -16.22 15.71
N ASP A 158 5.82 -15.79 15.81
CA ASP A 158 6.37 -14.69 15.05
C ASP A 158 6.73 -15.17 13.63
N SER A 159 6.07 -14.56 12.65
CA SER A 159 6.29 -14.78 11.21
C SER A 159 6.73 -13.49 10.50
N ASP A 160 6.97 -12.42 11.25
CA ASP A 160 7.22 -11.07 10.70
C ASP A 160 8.69 -10.66 10.88
N SER A 161 9.37 -11.13 11.92
CA SER A 161 10.75 -10.77 12.21
C SER A 161 11.72 -11.47 11.27
N ARG A 162 12.73 -10.73 10.80
CA ARG A 162 13.72 -11.27 9.83
C ARG A 162 14.90 -11.94 10.49
N ASN A 163 15.17 -11.60 11.74
CA ASN A 163 16.31 -12.08 12.51
C ASN A 163 15.97 -12.08 14.01
N GLU A 164 16.90 -12.62 14.79
CA GLU A 164 16.83 -12.78 16.23
C GLU A 164 16.68 -11.47 16.99
N LEU A 165 17.39 -10.41 16.57
CA LEU A 165 17.35 -9.11 17.23
C LEU A 165 15.99 -8.43 17.04
N GLU A 166 15.45 -8.47 15.82
CA GLU A 166 14.10 -7.98 15.52
C GLU A 166 13.05 -8.76 16.33
N LEU A 167 13.17 -10.09 16.38
CA LEU A 167 12.27 -10.92 17.17
C LEU A 167 12.32 -10.54 18.65
N LEU A 168 13.52 -10.43 19.23
CA LEU A 168 13.69 -10.04 20.63
C LEU A 168 13.05 -8.66 20.90
N SER A 169 13.38 -7.66 20.09
CA SER A 169 12.91 -6.29 20.24
C SER A 169 11.39 -6.18 20.11
N ASN A 170 10.82 -6.74 19.03
CA ASN A 170 9.38 -6.73 18.78
C ASN A 170 8.63 -7.46 19.90
N SER A 171 9.12 -8.65 20.28
CA SER A 171 8.52 -9.45 21.34
C SER A 171 8.57 -8.74 22.68
N GLN A 172 9.66 -8.05 23.01
CA GLN A 172 9.78 -7.30 24.26
C GLN A 172 8.73 -6.19 24.35
N ILE A 173 8.49 -5.46 23.25
CA ILE A 173 7.48 -4.40 23.19
C ILE A 173 6.07 -4.99 23.35
N GLN A 174 5.75 -6.03 22.58
CA GLN A 174 4.48 -6.74 22.62
C GLN A 174 4.17 -7.27 24.02
N ALA A 175 5.11 -8.01 24.58
CA ALA A 175 4.96 -8.67 25.86
C ALA A 175 4.88 -7.66 27.02
N SER A 176 5.64 -6.56 26.96
CA SER A 176 5.53 -5.45 27.94
C SER A 176 4.18 -4.76 27.88
N ALA A 177 3.64 -4.53 26.68
CA ALA A 177 2.33 -3.93 26.49
C ALA A 177 1.21 -4.83 27.05
N LEU A 178 1.24 -6.13 26.72
CA LEU A 178 0.31 -7.11 27.28
C LEU A 178 0.39 -7.14 28.81
N ALA A 179 1.61 -7.26 29.35
CA ALA A 179 1.85 -7.37 30.79
C ALA A 179 1.38 -6.12 31.54
N THR A 180 1.64 -4.93 31.02
CA THR A 180 1.23 -3.68 31.67
C THR A 180 -0.29 -3.57 31.74
N ASN A 181 -1.00 -3.89 30.65
CA ASN A 181 -2.46 -3.86 30.63
C ASN A 181 -3.08 -4.93 31.55
N ALA A 182 -2.52 -6.13 31.54
CA ALA A 182 -3.00 -7.25 32.35
C ALA A 182 -2.71 -7.09 33.85
N LEU A 183 -1.50 -6.68 34.22
CA LEU A 183 -1.08 -6.57 35.63
C LEU A 183 -1.66 -5.36 36.36
N LEU A 184 -2.27 -4.42 35.63
CA LEU A 184 -3.11 -3.39 36.26
C LEU A 184 -4.40 -3.97 36.84
N ASN A 185 -4.87 -5.12 36.35
CA ASN A 185 -5.94 -5.88 37.01
C ASN A 185 -5.45 -6.39 38.37
N GLU A 186 -6.21 -6.11 39.43
CA GLU A 186 -5.85 -6.50 40.80
C GLU A 186 -5.78 -8.02 41.02
N LYS A 187 -6.48 -8.79 40.18
CA LYS A 187 -6.58 -10.25 40.29
C LYS A 187 -5.47 -10.98 39.53
N ILE A 188 -4.72 -10.28 38.69
CA ILE A 188 -3.63 -10.86 37.89
C ILE A 188 -2.30 -10.51 38.56
N ASN A 189 -1.50 -11.55 38.80
CA ASN A 189 -0.18 -11.44 39.39
C ASN A 189 0.94 -11.98 38.48
N ARG A 190 0.60 -12.70 37.41
CA ARG A 190 1.59 -13.24 36.48
C ARG A 190 1.13 -13.19 35.03
N VAL A 191 2.03 -12.76 34.16
CA VAL A 191 1.85 -12.78 32.71
C VAL A 191 3.05 -13.49 32.08
N VAL A 192 2.79 -14.54 31.32
CA VAL A 192 3.77 -15.33 30.58
C VAL A 192 3.51 -15.17 29.09
N TYR A 193 4.52 -14.72 28.35
CA TYR A 193 4.46 -14.54 26.92
C TYR A 193 5.53 -15.41 26.25
N ASN A 194 5.09 -16.52 25.66
CA ASN A 194 5.94 -17.46 24.95
C ASN A 194 6.04 -17.06 23.48
N VAL A 195 7.26 -16.96 22.96
CA VAL A 195 7.54 -16.58 21.58
C VAL A 195 8.13 -17.77 20.85
N TYR A 196 7.44 -18.17 19.79
CA TYR A 196 7.91 -19.14 18.82
C TYR A 196 8.21 -18.40 17.52
N ALA A 197 9.16 -18.90 16.74
CA ALA A 197 9.29 -18.47 15.34
C ALA A 197 9.24 -19.69 14.42
N LEU A 198 8.92 -19.43 13.16
CA LEU A 198 8.99 -20.44 12.12
C LEU A 198 10.43 -20.51 11.60
N VAL A 199 10.99 -21.71 11.59
CA VAL A 199 12.32 -21.98 11.04
C VAL A 199 12.25 -23.11 10.02
N ASP A 200 13.11 -23.07 9.02
CA ASP A 200 13.29 -24.18 8.09
C ASP A 200 14.27 -25.24 8.63
N ASP A 201 14.49 -26.28 7.84
CA ASP A 201 15.41 -27.39 8.18
C ASP A 201 16.88 -26.94 8.33
N SER A 202 17.24 -25.77 7.81
CA SER A 202 18.57 -25.16 7.97
C SER A 202 18.68 -24.26 9.20
N GLY A 203 17.57 -24.06 9.92
CA GLY A 203 17.48 -23.19 11.09
C GLY A 203 17.31 -21.71 10.76
N ALA A 204 17.10 -21.36 9.49
CA ALA A 204 16.87 -19.98 9.07
C ALA A 204 15.42 -19.56 9.35
N PHE A 205 15.25 -18.29 9.70
CA PHE A 205 13.93 -17.69 9.97
C PHE A 205 13.06 -17.69 8.71
N GLN A 206 11.85 -18.20 8.86
CA GLN A 206 10.82 -18.18 7.83
C GLN A 206 9.83 -17.07 8.15
N HIS A 207 9.68 -16.15 7.21
CA HIS A 207 8.78 -15.02 7.35
C HIS A 207 7.75 -15.00 6.23
N ASP A 208 6.64 -14.30 6.46
CA ASP A 208 5.62 -14.12 5.45
C ASP A 208 6.20 -13.46 4.18
N SER A 209 5.71 -13.89 3.02
CA SER A 209 6.13 -13.36 1.72
C SER A 209 4.97 -12.66 1.01
N LEU A 210 5.29 -11.85 0.00
CA LEU A 210 4.34 -11.01 -0.73
C LEU A 210 3.46 -10.17 0.23
N PHE A 211 4.05 -9.29 1.03
CA PHE A 211 3.32 -8.37 1.92
C PHE A 211 2.34 -9.04 2.90
N GLY A 212 2.59 -10.30 3.31
CA GLY A 212 1.70 -11.02 4.24
C GLY A 212 0.57 -11.80 3.56
N PHE A 213 0.55 -11.88 2.23
CA PHE A 213 -0.43 -12.69 1.48
C PHE A 213 -0.06 -14.18 1.42
N LEU A 214 1.23 -14.50 1.52
CA LEU A 214 1.70 -15.88 1.54
C LEU A 214 2.26 -16.19 2.94
N PRO A 215 1.58 -17.04 3.72
CA PRO A 215 2.03 -17.38 5.06
C PRO A 215 3.32 -18.18 5.01
N ALA A 216 4.25 -17.86 5.91
CA ALA A 216 5.45 -18.66 6.12
C ALA A 216 5.09 -20.08 6.56
N ARG A 217 5.96 -21.03 6.21
CA ARG A 217 5.85 -22.44 6.63
C ARG A 217 7.19 -22.90 7.16
N GLY A 218 7.17 -23.55 8.29
CA GLY A 218 8.37 -24.07 8.95
C GLY A 218 8.01 -24.82 10.22
N ALA A 219 9.03 -25.39 10.85
CA ALA A 219 8.90 -25.92 12.20
C ALA A 219 8.82 -24.75 13.20
N ARG A 220 7.96 -24.87 14.21
CA ARG A 220 7.91 -23.90 15.32
C ARG A 220 9.09 -24.17 16.25
N ARG A 221 9.99 -23.20 16.39
CA ARG A 221 11.08 -23.21 17.37
C ARG A 221 10.74 -22.25 18.50
N ALA A 222 10.82 -22.71 19.75
CA ALA A 222 10.71 -21.84 20.92
C ALA A 222 11.94 -20.93 20.98
N MET A 223 11.74 -19.63 21.03
CA MET A 223 12.83 -18.65 21.02
C MET A 223 13.00 -18.02 22.40
N LEU A 224 11.94 -17.39 22.91
CA LEU A 224 12.02 -16.60 24.12
C LEU A 224 10.73 -16.75 24.91
N THR A 225 10.82 -16.61 26.21
CA THR A 225 9.68 -16.55 27.10
C THR A 225 9.87 -15.38 28.03
N PHE A 226 8.92 -14.46 28.03
CA PHE A 226 8.95 -13.32 28.91
C PHE A 226 7.93 -13.53 30.04
N VAL A 227 8.40 -13.45 31.27
CA VAL A 227 7.60 -13.67 32.47
C VAL A 227 7.60 -12.40 33.29
N TRP A 228 6.44 -11.75 33.39
CA TRP A 228 6.22 -10.68 34.35
C TRP A 228 5.51 -11.23 35.58
N THR A 229 6.07 -10.96 36.75
CA THR A 229 5.42 -11.26 38.02
C THR A 229 5.24 -9.96 38.80
N LYS A 230 4.00 -9.67 39.18
CA LYS A 230 3.64 -8.57 40.07
C LYS A 230 3.79 -9.03 41.50
N THR A 231 4.62 -8.33 42.25
CA THR A 231 4.79 -8.55 43.68
C THR A 231 3.73 -7.72 44.40
N GLN A 232 2.91 -8.36 45.23
CA GLN A 232 2.01 -7.62 46.11
C GLN A 232 2.85 -6.95 47.19
N SER A 233 3.09 -5.65 47.03
CA SER A 233 3.75 -4.85 48.04
C SER A 233 2.76 -4.55 49.19
N ALA A 234 3.26 -4.47 50.42
CA ALA A 234 2.44 -4.12 51.59
C ALA A 234 1.97 -2.64 51.57
N THR A 235 2.44 -1.85 50.61
CA THR A 235 2.15 -0.43 50.47
C THR A 235 1.23 -0.23 49.27
N PRO A 236 -0.01 0.25 49.47
CA PRO A 236 -1.04 0.27 48.42
C PRO A 236 -0.76 1.23 47.25
N SER A 237 0.30 2.05 47.31
CA SER A 237 0.69 3.01 46.28
C SER A 237 1.74 2.51 45.30
N ASN A 238 2.34 1.33 45.51
CA ASN A 238 3.46 0.86 44.71
C ASN A 238 3.08 -0.38 43.90
N ILE A 239 3.29 -0.32 42.58
CA ILE A 239 3.19 -1.47 41.69
C ILE A 239 4.61 -1.94 41.40
N ASP A 240 5.03 -2.99 42.11
CA ASP A 240 6.32 -3.63 41.88
C ASP A 240 6.11 -4.85 40.97
N TRP A 241 6.80 -4.88 39.84
CA TRP A 241 6.81 -6.04 38.94
C TRP A 241 8.24 -6.38 38.50
N GLU A 242 8.49 -7.67 38.34
CA GLU A 242 9.76 -8.21 37.89
C GLU A 242 9.57 -8.85 36.52
N LEU A 243 10.47 -8.52 35.59
CA LEU A 243 10.57 -9.16 34.27
C LEU A 243 11.71 -10.18 34.30
N LYS A 244 11.39 -11.42 33.91
CA LYS A 244 12.37 -12.46 33.62
C LYS A 244 12.23 -12.93 32.18
N ILE A 245 13.34 -12.92 31.44
CA ILE A 245 13.42 -13.47 30.08
C ILE A 245 14.10 -14.84 30.16
N ILE A 246 13.47 -15.85 29.57
CA ILE A 246 13.89 -17.26 29.59
C ILE A 246 14.02 -17.74 28.14
N GLY A 247 14.89 -18.70 27.87
CA GLY A 247 15.00 -19.33 26.55
C GLY A 247 16.04 -18.70 25.62
N MET A 248 16.78 -17.69 26.08
CA MET A 248 17.96 -17.19 25.39
C MET A 248 19.04 -18.27 25.42
N ASP A 249 19.12 -19.08 24.38
CA ASP A 249 20.22 -20.02 24.18
C ASP A 249 21.51 -19.26 23.82
N ASP A 250 22.66 -19.91 24.00
CA ASP A 250 23.98 -19.28 23.80
C ASP A 250 24.15 -18.80 22.33
N ASP A 251 23.59 -19.55 21.38
CA ASP A 251 23.64 -19.23 19.95
C ASP A 251 22.80 -17.98 19.60
N LEU A 252 21.60 -17.86 20.19
CA LEU A 252 20.68 -16.73 20.08
C LEU A 252 21.30 -15.49 20.73
N ALA A 253 21.91 -15.64 21.91
CA ALA A 253 22.62 -14.56 22.58
C ALA A 253 23.79 -14.03 21.73
N GLU A 254 24.61 -14.93 21.17
CA GLU A 254 25.73 -14.58 20.31
C GLU A 254 25.26 -13.90 19.01
N ALA A 255 24.20 -14.42 18.39
CA ALA A 255 23.61 -13.84 17.18
C ALA A 255 23.11 -12.41 17.43
N ILE A 256 22.40 -12.18 18.54
CA ILE A 256 21.92 -10.86 18.96
C ILE A 256 23.10 -9.92 19.21
N GLN A 257 24.12 -10.36 19.96
CA GLN A 257 25.29 -9.54 20.27
C GLN A 257 26.06 -9.14 18.99
N LYS A 258 26.24 -10.08 18.06
CA LYS A 258 26.89 -9.82 16.77
C LYS A 258 26.11 -8.81 15.94
N GLN A 259 24.78 -8.93 15.87
CA GLN A 259 23.93 -8.00 15.15
C GLN A 259 23.98 -6.60 15.75
N VAL A 260 23.89 -6.47 17.08
CA VAL A 260 24.02 -5.17 17.77
C VAL A 260 25.38 -4.52 17.50
N ASN A 261 26.47 -5.28 17.64
CA ASN A 261 27.81 -4.76 17.38
C ASN A 261 28.03 -4.37 15.92
N SER A 262 27.42 -5.09 14.97
CA SER A 262 27.50 -4.75 13.55
C SER A 262 26.84 -3.40 13.22
N VAL A 263 25.71 -3.09 13.87
CA VAL A 263 25.04 -1.78 13.74
C VAL A 263 25.88 -0.68 14.37
N SER A 264 26.54 -0.94 15.51
CA SER A 264 27.48 0.00 16.11
C SER A 264 28.68 0.29 15.20
N SER A 265 29.24 -0.74 14.55
CA SER A 265 30.36 -0.54 13.61
C SER A 265 29.96 0.24 12.36
N LEU A 266 28.70 0.16 11.92
CA LEU A 266 28.18 0.95 10.80
C LEU A 266 28.01 2.43 11.15
N ALA A 267 27.84 2.75 12.43
CA ALA A 267 27.77 4.12 12.94
C ALA A 267 29.15 4.73 13.24
N GLU A 268 30.21 3.90 13.25
CA GLU A 268 31.59 4.31 13.54
C GLU A 268 32.43 4.54 12.27
N ASP A 269 31.81 4.54 11.09
CA ASP A 269 32.41 5.02 9.85
C ASP A 269 31.94 6.47 9.58
N PRO A 270 32.58 7.49 10.18
CA PRO A 270 32.36 8.88 9.78
C PRO A 270 32.97 9.00 8.38
N GLY A 271 32.12 8.85 7.36
CA GLY A 271 32.56 8.72 5.98
C GLY A 271 33.70 9.67 5.60
N ALA A 272 34.68 9.12 4.88
CA ALA A 272 35.91 9.76 4.44
C ALA A 272 36.61 10.58 5.55
N THR A 273 37.62 9.99 6.16
CA THR A 273 38.48 10.74 7.08
C THR A 273 39.10 11.94 6.35
N GLN A 274 39.34 13.05 7.05
CA GLN A 274 39.98 14.24 6.45
C GLN A 274 41.31 13.89 5.73
N ALA A 275 42.01 12.85 6.22
CA ALA A 275 43.21 12.33 5.58
C ALA A 275 42.96 11.73 4.19
N GLU A 276 41.87 10.97 4.00
CA GLU A 276 41.48 10.42 2.70
C GLU A 276 41.00 11.50 1.74
N ILE A 277 40.35 12.55 2.24
CA ILE A 277 39.93 13.72 1.44
C ILE A 277 41.16 14.50 0.96
N ASP A 278 42.13 14.73 1.84
CA ASP A 278 43.36 15.44 1.50
C ASP A 278 44.24 14.62 0.53
N GLU A 279 44.23 13.29 0.64
CA GLU A 279 44.94 12.40 -0.28
C GLU A 279 44.30 12.37 -1.69
N ASP A 280 42.96 12.34 -1.79
CA ASP A 280 42.24 12.43 -3.07
C ASP A 280 42.44 13.80 -3.74
N LEU A 281 42.48 14.88 -2.96
CA LEU A 281 42.80 16.22 -3.47
C LEU A 281 44.24 16.28 -4.01
N ARG A 282 45.21 15.70 -3.29
CA ARG A 282 46.59 15.69 -3.73
C ARG A 282 46.79 14.88 -5.00
N MET A 283 46.11 13.73 -5.11
CA MET A 283 46.14 12.94 -6.35
C MET A 283 45.54 13.69 -7.54
N ARG A 284 44.45 14.45 -7.34
CA ARG A 284 43.87 15.28 -8.41
C ARG A 284 44.76 16.47 -8.81
N GLU A 285 45.46 17.07 -7.85
CA GLU A 285 46.43 18.15 -8.15
C GLU A 285 47.66 17.60 -8.90
N GLU A 286 48.16 16.43 -8.51
CA GLU A 286 49.26 15.74 -9.20
C GLU A 286 48.85 15.32 -10.63
N GLU A 287 47.62 14.84 -10.81
CA GLU A 287 47.07 14.51 -12.13
C GLU A 287 46.90 15.76 -13.01
N ALA A 288 46.37 16.86 -12.45
CA ALA A 288 46.24 18.12 -13.17
C ALA A 288 47.59 18.72 -13.59
N ALA A 289 48.64 18.54 -12.77
CA ALA A 289 49.99 18.98 -13.10
C ALA A 289 50.59 18.15 -14.26
N LEU A 290 50.35 16.83 -14.26
CA LEU A 290 50.80 15.90 -15.32
C LEU A 290 50.20 16.18 -16.69
N PHE A 291 49.01 16.78 -16.76
CA PHE A 291 48.34 17.16 -18.01
C PHE A 291 48.60 18.63 -18.43
N SER A 292 49.48 19.35 -17.72
CA SER A 292 49.79 20.78 -17.97
C SER A 292 51.17 21.06 -18.58
N GLU A 293 51.98 20.03 -18.86
CA GLU A 293 53.19 20.07 -19.70
C GLU A 293 52.92 19.58 -21.13
#